data_AF-A0AAW5EJJ5-F1
#
_entry.id   AF-A0AAW5EJJ5-F1
#
_cell.length_a   1.000
_cell.length_b   1.000
_cell.length_c   1.000
_cell.angle_alpha   90.00
_cell.angle_beta   90.00
_cell.angle_gamma   90.00
#
_symmetry.space_group_name_H-M   'P 1'
#
loop_
_entity.id
_entity.type
_entity.pdbx_description
1 polymer ?
#
loop_
_entity_poly.entity_id
_entity_poly.type
_entity_poly.pdbx_seq_one_letter_code
_entity_poly.pdbx_strand_id
1 'polypeptide(L)'
;FAIAPLIAAICAFVSLAAIPMLPEFTLFGRTIQPLIADINVALLFVIGTSGLCFYAIFLGGLASNNKWSIIGAARGLVAIISYESVGALALIAIVMLVGSFSLIDINNYQS
;
A
#
# COMPACT_ATOMS: atom_id res chain seq x y z
N PHE A 1 15.82 -15.94 -7.10
CA PHE A 1 15.15 -15.01 -8.02
C PHE A 1 13.62 -15.09 -7.92
N ALA A 2 12.99 -16.26 -8.05
CA ALA A 2 11.52 -16.41 -8.12
C ALA A 2 10.70 -15.89 -6.91
N ILE A 3 11.29 -15.83 -5.72
CA ILE A 3 10.58 -15.38 -4.49
C ILE A 3 10.42 -13.85 -4.47
N ALA A 4 11.37 -13.09 -5.03
CA ALA A 4 11.32 -11.63 -5.06
C ALA A 4 10.06 -11.09 -5.79
N PRO A 5 9.71 -11.52 -7.02
CA PRO A 5 8.49 -11.06 -7.67
C PRO A 5 7.22 -11.57 -6.95
N LEU A 6 7.27 -12.72 -6.28
CA LEU A 6 6.14 -13.22 -5.50
C LEU A 6 5.83 -12.30 -4.30
N ILE A 7 6.86 -11.87 -3.56
CA ILE A 7 6.68 -10.93 -2.44
C ILE A 7 6.11 -9.60 -2.94
N ALA A 8 6.63 -9.07 -4.05
CA ALA A 8 6.13 -7.83 -4.64
C ALA A 8 4.64 -7.94 -5.03
N ALA A 9 4.24 -9.05 -5.65
CA ALA A 9 2.85 -9.30 -6.01
C ALA A 9 1.95 -9.41 -4.77
N ILE A 10 2.37 -10.16 -3.74
CA ILE A 10 1.61 -10.30 -2.50
C ILE A 10 1.40 -8.94 -1.84
N CYS A 11 2.44 -8.12 -1.70
CA CYS A 11 2.32 -6.78 -1.13
C CYS A 11 1.31 -5.90 -1.90
N ALA A 12 1.32 -5.97 -3.24
CA ALA A 12 0.39 -5.20 -4.07
C ALA A 12 -1.08 -5.65 -3.91
N PHE A 13 -1.34 -6.96 -3.83
CA PHE A 13 -2.70 -7.45 -3.63
C PHE A 13 -3.20 -7.27 -2.20
N VAL A 14 -2.31 -7.37 -1.22
CA VAL A 14 -2.65 -7.15 0.19
C VAL A 14 -3.01 -5.69 0.45
N SER A 15 -2.30 -4.73 -0.15
CA SER A 15 -2.63 -3.30 0.03
C SER A 15 -4.00 -2.93 -0.55
N LEU A 16 -4.41 -3.57 -1.66
CA LEU A 16 -5.74 -3.40 -2.27
C LEU A 16 -6.90 -3.84 -1.36
N ALA A 17 -6.66 -4.75 -0.41
CA ALA A 17 -7.72 -5.26 0.45
C ALA A 17 -8.35 -4.20 1.36
N ALA A 18 -7.60 -3.15 1.70
CA ALA A 18 -8.04 -2.08 2.58
C ALA A 18 -8.76 -0.94 1.83
N ILE A 19 -8.66 -0.88 0.50
CA ILE A 19 -9.11 0.27 -0.30
C ILE A 19 -10.58 0.07 -0.68
N PRO A 20 -11.50 1.01 -0.34
CA PRO A 20 -12.86 0.97 -0.84
C PRO A 20 -12.88 1.35 -2.33
N MET A 21 -13.19 0.38 -3.21
CA MET A 21 -13.14 0.57 -4.67
C MET A 21 -14.47 0.99 -5.30
N LEU A 22 -15.60 0.62 -4.67
CA LEU A 22 -16.94 0.95 -5.16
C LEU A 22 -17.79 1.59 -4.05
N PRO A 23 -18.75 2.46 -4.43
CA PRO A 23 -19.79 2.90 -3.51
C PRO A 23 -20.70 1.73 -3.11
N GLU A 24 -21.34 1.85 -1.95
CA GLU A 24 -22.31 0.86 -1.50
C GLU A 24 -23.42 0.67 -2.55
N PHE A 25 -23.71 -0.58 -2.90
CA PHE A 25 -24.80 -0.89 -3.81
C PHE A 25 -25.76 -1.88 -3.15
N THR A 26 -27.05 -1.69 -3.43
CA THR A 26 -28.10 -2.59 -2.96
C THR A 26 -28.29 -3.69 -3.99
N LEU A 27 -28.07 -4.94 -3.59
CA LEU A 27 -28.34 -6.11 -4.42
C LEU A 27 -29.22 -7.06 -3.61
N PHE A 28 -30.33 -7.50 -4.19
CA PHE A 28 -31.26 -8.44 -3.54
C PHE A 28 -31.77 -8.00 -2.16
N GLY A 29 -31.95 -6.69 -1.93
CA GLY A 29 -32.42 -6.15 -0.66
C GLY A 29 -31.38 -6.12 0.46
N ARG A 30 -30.10 -6.41 0.17
CA ARG A 30 -28.97 -6.24 1.09
C ARG A 30 -28.07 -5.11 0.60
N THR A 31 -27.66 -4.23 1.51
CA THR A 31 -26.61 -3.25 1.28
C THR A 31 -25.27 -3.99 1.30
N ILE A 32 -24.63 -4.13 0.14
CA ILE A 32 -23.31 -4.74 0.04
C ILE A 32 -22.29 -3.60 0.03
N GLN A 33 -21.45 -3.58 1.07
CA GLN A 33 -20.26 -2.74 1.10
C GLN A 33 -19.15 -3.50 0.36
N PRO A 34 -18.67 -3.02 -0.79
CA PRO A 34 -17.63 -3.70 -1.56
C PRO A 34 -16.26 -3.42 -0.96
N LEU A 35 -16.07 -3.87 0.29
CA LEU A 35 -14.82 -3.82 1.02
C LEU A 35 -14.36 -5.25 1.31
N ILE A 36 -13.08 -5.53 1.02
CA ILE A 36 -12.51 -6.87 1.23
C ILE A 36 -12.18 -7.07 2.72
N ALA A 37 -11.59 -6.07 3.37
CA ALA A 37 -11.31 -6.09 4.80
C ALA A 37 -11.53 -4.71 5.42
N ASP A 38 -12.37 -4.66 6.46
CA ASP A 38 -12.54 -3.47 7.29
C ASP A 38 -11.40 -3.40 8.32
N ILE A 39 -10.51 -2.42 8.13
CA ILE A 39 -9.33 -2.21 8.97
C ILE A 39 -9.41 -0.79 9.54
N ASN A 40 -9.51 -0.70 10.87
CA ASN A 40 -9.62 0.58 11.57
C ASN A 40 -8.41 1.51 11.28
N VAL A 41 -7.23 0.93 11.09
CA VAL A 41 -5.97 1.60 10.72
C VAL A 41 -5.57 1.31 9.26
N ALA A 42 -6.54 1.35 8.35
CA ALA A 42 -6.35 1.06 6.93
C ALA A 42 -5.25 1.93 6.27
N LEU A 43 -5.18 3.22 6.62
CA LEU A 43 -4.16 4.12 6.05
C LEU A 43 -2.73 3.68 6.41
N LEU A 44 -2.49 3.33 7.68
CA LEU A 44 -1.19 2.86 8.14
C LEU A 44 -0.84 1.48 7.56
N PHE A 45 -1.86 0.64 7.36
CA PHE A 45 -1.70 -0.67 6.73
C PHE A 45 -1.22 -0.56 5.28
N VAL A 46 -1.77 0.37 4.49
CA VAL A 46 -1.34 0.59 3.10
C VAL A 46 0.11 1.08 3.04
N ILE A 47 0.51 2.01 3.90
CA ILE A 47 1.89 2.51 3.97
C ILE A 47 2.86 1.43 4.48
N GLY A 48 2.43 0.61 5.45
CA GLY A 48 3.24 -0.49 5.96
C GLY A 48 3.48 -1.58 4.90
N THR A 49 2.46 -1.90 4.11
CA THR A 49 2.54 -2.91 3.05
C THR A 49 3.32 -2.43 1.83
N SER A 50 3.28 -1.13 1.50
CA SER A 50 4.15 -0.55 0.47
C SER A 50 5.63 -0.61 0.87
N GLY A 51 5.97 -0.34 2.13
CA GLY A 51 7.35 -0.44 2.61
C GLY A 51 7.92 -1.86 2.51
N LEU A 52 7.08 -2.88 2.76
CA LEU A 52 7.45 -4.29 2.57
C LEU A 52 7.73 -4.63 1.08
N CYS A 53 7.02 -4.00 0.15
CA CYS A 53 7.24 -4.19 -1.28
C CYS A 53 8.66 -3.76 -1.71
N PHE A 54 9.24 -2.76 -1.06
CA PHE A 54 10.58 -2.26 -1.42
C PHE A 54 11.68 -3.29 -1.12
N TYR A 55 11.51 -4.09 -0.07
CA TYR A 55 12.41 -5.19 0.23
C TYR A 55 12.40 -6.25 -0.88
N ALA A 56 11.27 -6.46 -1.56
CA ALA A 56 11.19 -7.39 -2.69
C ALA A 56 12.10 -6.95 -3.85
N ILE A 57 12.17 -5.64 -4.13
CA ILE A 57 13.04 -5.05 -5.17
C ILE A 57 14.51 -5.30 -4.83
N PHE A 58 14.90 -5.06 -3.57
CA PHE A 58 16.27 -5.28 -3.11
C PHE A 58 16.68 -6.75 -3.15
N LEU A 59 15.81 -7.63 -2.66
CA LEU A 59 16.02 -9.08 -2.72
C LEU A 59 16.12 -9.58 -4.15
N GLY A 60 15.38 -8.99 -5.09
CA GLY A 60 15.51 -9.27 -6.52
C GLY A 60 16.90 -8.91 -7.06
N GLY A 61 17.43 -7.76 -6.65
CA GLY A 61 18.79 -7.31 -6.97
C GLY A 61 19.89 -8.17 -6.35
N LEU A 62 19.72 -8.63 -5.10
CA LEU A 62 20.66 -9.56 -4.45
C LEU A 62 20.63 -10.95 -5.09
N ALA A 63 19.44 -11.45 -5.43
CA ALA A 63 19.25 -12.78 -5.98
C ALA A 63 19.77 -12.96 -7.42
N SER A 64 20.10 -11.86 -8.12
CA SER A 64 20.66 -11.90 -9.48
C SER A 64 22.17 -12.16 -9.50
N ASN A 65 22.83 -12.19 -8.33
CA ASN A 65 24.26 -12.45 -8.15
C ASN A 65 25.18 -11.62 -9.08
N ASN A 66 24.76 -10.39 -9.41
CA ASN A 66 25.53 -9.46 -10.23
C ASN A 66 25.71 -8.14 -9.49
N LYS A 67 26.97 -7.72 -9.31
CA LYS A 67 27.32 -6.46 -8.63
C LYS A 67 26.63 -5.24 -9.24
N TRP A 68 26.46 -5.20 -10.57
CA TRP A 68 25.76 -4.11 -11.25
C TRP A 68 24.26 -4.09 -10.95
N SER A 69 23.64 -5.27 -10.82
CA SER A 69 22.21 -5.39 -10.51
C SER A 69 21.92 -4.95 -9.07
N ILE A 70 22.79 -5.29 -8.11
CA ILE A 70 22.66 -4.84 -6.72
C ILE A 70 22.75 -3.31 -6.62
N ILE A 71 23.72 -2.70 -7.32
CA ILE A 71 23.88 -1.23 -7.34
C ILE A 71 22.67 -0.56 -7.99
N GLY A 72 22.16 -1.12 -9.10
CA GLY A 72 20.95 -0.63 -9.76
C GLY A 72 19.72 -0.71 -8.86
N ALA A 73 19.52 -1.85 -8.18
CA ALA A 73 18.42 -2.05 -7.24
C ALA A 73 18.52 -1.10 -6.03
N ALA A 74 19.72 -0.90 -5.46
CA ALA A 74 19.93 0.02 -4.35
C ALA A 74 19.59 1.48 -4.72
N ARG A 75 19.93 1.93 -5.94
CA ARG A 75 19.58 3.27 -6.42
C ARG A 75 18.07 3.45 -6.54
N GLY A 76 17.38 2.47 -7.13
CA GLY A 76 15.92 2.50 -7.23
C GLY A 76 15.25 2.51 -5.85
N LEU A 77 15.75 1.68 -4.93
CA LEU A 77 15.25 1.59 -3.56
C LEU A 77 15.38 2.91 -2.79
N VAL A 78 16.54 3.57 -2.83
CA VAL A 78 16.73 4.86 -2.15
C VAL A 78 15.75 5.91 -2.66
N ALA A 79 15.53 5.98 -3.98
CA ALA A 79 14.57 6.92 -4.55
C ALA A 79 13.14 6.61 -4.06
N ILE A 80 12.72 5.35 -4.12
CA ILE A 80 11.37 4.93 -3.72
C ILE A 80 11.11 5.18 -2.22
N ILE A 81 12.04 4.82 -1.33
CA ILE A 81 11.92 5.06 0.12
C ILE A 81 11.80 6.55 0.44
N SER A 82 12.55 7.38 -0.30
CA SER A 82 12.51 8.83 -0.12
C SER A 82 11.12 9.39 -0.45
N TYR A 83 10.51 8.93 -1.55
CA TYR A 83 9.15 9.34 -1.92
C TYR A 83 8.07 8.76 -1.00
N GLU A 84 8.26 7.55 -0.47
CA GLU A 84 7.32 6.97 0.50
C GLU A 84 7.31 7.77 1.81
N SER A 85 8.48 8.12 2.34
CA SER A 85 8.59 8.88 3.58
C SER A 85 7.92 10.26 3.46
N VAL A 86 8.13 10.94 2.33
CA VAL A 86 7.48 12.23 2.04
C VAL A 86 5.96 12.05 1.84
N GLY A 87 5.54 10.99 1.16
CA GLY A 87 4.12 10.65 0.98
C GLY A 87 3.40 10.36 2.30
N ALA A 88 4.04 9.62 3.20
CA ALA A 88 3.51 9.34 4.54
C ALA A 88 3.32 10.62 5.35
N LEU A 89 4.27 11.57 5.28
CA LEU A 89 4.14 12.88 5.92
C LEU A 89 3.00 13.72 5.30
N ALA A 90 2.84 13.68 3.97
CA ALA A 90 1.76 14.39 3.30
C ALA A 90 0.36 13.89 3.73
N LEU A 91 0.22 12.59 3.99
CA LEU A 91 -1.03 11.98 4.43
C LEU A 91 -1.44 12.41 5.86
N ILE A 92 -0.51 12.90 6.69
CA ILE A 92 -0.82 13.40 8.04
C ILE A 92 -1.84 14.54 7.97
N ALA A 93 -1.75 15.42 6.97
CA ALA A 93 -2.69 16.53 6.81
C ALA A 93 -4.13 16.04 6.62
N ILE A 94 -4.32 14.94 5.89
CA ILE A 94 -5.64 14.33 5.66
C ILE A 94 -6.18 13.74 6.96
N VAL A 95 -5.32 13.03 7.71
CA VAL A 95 -5.69 12.45 9.00
C VAL A 95 -6.09 13.54 9.99
N MET A 96 -5.43 14.70 9.99
CA MET A 96 -5.79 15.84 10.84
C MET A 96 -7.15 16.45 10.47
N LEU A 97 -7.54 16.43 9.19
CA LEU A 97 -8.84 16.95 8.75
C LEU A 97 -9.99 16.01 9.07
N VAL A 98 -9.79 14.70 8.89
CA VAL A 98 -10.83 13.68 9.09
C VAL A 98 -10.92 13.22 10.55
N GLY A 99 -9.79 13.18 11.26
CA GLY A 99 -9.69 12.69 12.64
C GLY A 99 -9.68 11.15 12.76
N SER A 100 -9.54 10.42 11.65
CA SER A 100 -9.55 8.95 11.62
C SER A 100 -8.47 8.40 10.67
N PHE A 101 -8.01 7.19 10.94
CA PHE A 101 -7.11 6.41 10.07
C PHE A 101 -7.86 5.41 9.17
N SER A 102 -9.19 5.31 9.31
CA SER A 102 -10.04 4.48 8.47
C SER A 102 -10.21 5.11 7.08
N LEU A 103 -10.02 4.32 6.04
CA LEU A 103 -10.26 4.77 4.66
C LEU A 103 -11.75 4.98 4.37
N ILE A 104 -12.64 4.32 5.12
CA ILE A 104 -14.09 4.52 5.03
C ILE A 104 -14.47 5.90 5.54
N ASP A 105 -13.94 6.29 6.70
CA ASP A 105 -14.19 7.61 7.29
C ASP A 105 -13.65 8.72 6.38
N ILE A 106 -12.48 8.50 5.78
CA ILE A 106 -11.90 9.43 4.80
C ILE A 106 -12.80 9.57 3.56
N ASN A 107 -13.34 8.47 3.04
CA ASN A 107 -14.28 8.50 1.91
C ASN A 107 -15.58 9.22 2.26
N ASN A 108 -16.14 8.96 3.45
CA ASN A 108 -17.38 9.58 3.92
C ASN A 108 -17.20 11.09 4.17
N TYR A 109 -16.01 11.53 4.57
CA TYR A 109 -15.70 12.95 4.74
C TYR A 109 -15.67 13.73 3.41
N GLN A 110 -15.47 13.04 2.28
CA GLN A 110 -15.41 13.65 0.95
C GLN A 110 -16.78 13.73 0.24
N SER A 111 -17.80 13.07 0.79
CA SER A 111 -19.17 13.06 0.26
C SER A 111 -20.01 14.18 0.87
#